data_AF-A0A2W6CUV5-F1
#
_entry.id   AF-A0A2W6CUV5-F1
#
_cell.length_a   1.000
_cell.length_b   1.000
_cell.length_c   1.000
_cell.angle_alpha   90.00
_cell.angle_beta   90.00
_cell.angle_gamma   90.00
#
_symmetry.space_group_name_H-M   'P 1'
#
loop_
_entity.id
_entity.type
_entity.pdbx_description
1 polymer ?
#
loop_
_entity_poly.entity_id
_entity_poly.type
_entity_poly.pdbx_seq_one_letter_code
_entity_poly.pdbx_strand_id
1 'polypeptide(L)'
;MRRQFLAWGAGAALSLDVGLSYRDFRRSELDIAALHRWMLEHFAAVRGARRDDVLSALVTAHDQGELTLDELSSLAMLLLAAGFETTVNLLGNGAVALMRNPSQLERLRAQPQRWPGAVEEILRYDSPVQRTGRVALRDTEVAGVPVRAGSLIILLLASPIHG
;
A
#
# COMPACT_ATOMS: atom_id res chain seq x y z
N MET A 1 10.86 -15.47 -9.50
CA MET A 1 9.48 -14.96 -9.46
C MET A 1 9.13 -14.31 -8.12
N ARG A 2 8.87 -15.03 -7.02
CA ARG A 2 8.40 -14.41 -5.73
C ARG A 2 9.29 -13.30 -5.17
N ARG A 3 10.63 -13.43 -5.22
CA ARG A 3 11.56 -12.39 -4.77
C ARG A 3 11.56 -11.13 -5.65
N GLN A 4 11.37 -11.29 -6.96
CA GLN A 4 11.32 -10.14 -7.89
C GLN A 4 10.06 -9.33 -7.72
N PHE A 5 8.92 -10.02 -7.54
CA PHE A 5 7.64 -9.36 -7.27
C PHE A 5 7.67 -8.51 -6.00
N LEU A 6 8.26 -9.03 -4.92
CA LEU A 6 8.48 -8.27 -3.69
C LEU A 6 9.40 -7.07 -3.89
N ALA A 7 10.47 -7.23 -4.68
CA ALA A 7 11.40 -6.14 -4.98
C ALA A 7 10.74 -5.02 -5.82
N TRP A 8 9.92 -5.37 -6.81
CA TRP A 8 9.17 -4.38 -7.59
C TRP A 8 8.10 -3.66 -6.76
N GLY A 9 7.40 -4.39 -5.89
CA GLY A 9 6.44 -3.79 -4.95
C GLY A 9 7.11 -2.76 -4.03
N ALA A 10 8.26 -3.10 -3.45
CA ALA A 10 9.03 -2.16 -2.63
C ALA A 10 9.56 -0.95 -3.40
N GLY A 11 9.87 -1.11 -4.70
CA GLY A 11 10.26 0.00 -5.57
C GLY A 11 9.09 0.91 -5.94
N ALA A 12 7.91 0.33 -6.20
CA ALA A 12 6.68 1.07 -6.49
C ALA A 12 6.19 1.89 -5.29
N ALA A 13 6.41 1.39 -4.07
CA ALA A 13 6.13 2.09 -2.81
C ALA A 13 6.72 3.52 -2.78
N LEU A 14 7.93 3.67 -3.31
CA LEU A 14 8.65 4.94 -3.33
C LEU A 14 7.88 6.03 -4.08
N SER A 15 7.04 5.68 -5.06
CA SER A 15 6.21 6.65 -5.78
C SER A 15 5.24 7.43 -4.87
N LEU A 16 4.96 6.92 -3.67
CA LEU A 16 4.10 7.56 -2.67
C LEU A 16 4.87 8.54 -1.78
N ASP A 17 6.21 8.55 -1.84
CA ASP A 17 7.05 9.44 -1.03
C ASP A 17 7.23 10.81 -1.70
N VAL A 18 7.09 11.86 -0.89
CA VAL A 18 7.32 13.24 -1.33
C VAL A 18 8.80 13.60 -1.22
N GLY A 19 9.37 14.14 -2.30
CA GLY A 19 10.76 14.64 -2.29
C GLY A 19 11.82 13.58 -2.58
N LEU A 20 11.47 12.54 -3.36
CA LEU A 20 12.42 11.54 -3.83
C LEU A 20 13.65 12.16 -4.51
N SER A 21 14.82 11.55 -4.30
CA SER A 21 15.97 11.83 -5.15
C SER A 21 15.67 11.41 -6.59
N TYR A 22 16.30 12.04 -7.58
CA TYR A 22 16.12 11.65 -8.99
C TYR A 22 16.45 10.16 -9.21
N ARG A 23 17.43 9.62 -8.49
CA ARG A 23 17.81 8.21 -8.56
C ARG A 23 16.68 7.30 -8.08
N ASP A 24 16.06 7.64 -6.94
CA ASP A 24 14.98 6.84 -6.35
C ASP A 24 13.70 6.97 -7.19
N PHE A 25 13.43 8.16 -7.72
CA PHE A 25 12.35 8.36 -8.70
C PHE A 25 12.55 7.46 -9.93
N ARG A 26 13.74 7.50 -10.55
CA ARG A 26 14.04 6.65 -11.72
C ARG A 26 13.97 5.16 -11.39
N ARG A 27 14.34 4.77 -10.17
CA ARG A 27 14.21 3.39 -9.71
C ARG A 27 12.75 2.97 -9.57
N SER A 28 11.92 3.81 -8.94
CA SER A 28 10.48 3.61 -8.79
C SER A 28 9.81 3.42 -10.15
N GLU A 29 10.08 4.31 -11.11
CA GLU A 29 9.52 4.23 -12.47
C GLU A 29 9.84 2.89 -13.17
N LEU A 30 11.09 2.42 -13.03
CA LEU A 30 11.51 1.13 -13.61
C LEU A 30 10.81 -0.06 -12.95
N ASP A 31 10.66 -0.04 -11.62
CA ASP A 31 10.03 -1.11 -10.87
C ASP A 31 8.51 -1.14 -11.12
N ILE A 32 7.85 0.01 -11.24
CA ILE A 32 6.44 0.13 -11.66
C ILE A 32 6.24 -0.42 -13.08
N ALA A 33 7.10 -0.04 -14.03
CA ALA A 33 7.01 -0.52 -15.40
C ALA A 33 7.22 -2.05 -15.50
N ALA A 34 8.13 -2.61 -14.68
CA ALA A 34 8.33 -4.05 -14.59
C ALA A 34 7.11 -4.77 -14.00
N LEU A 35 6.52 -4.20 -12.94
CA LEU A 35 5.33 -4.75 -12.27
C LEU A 35 4.12 -4.73 -13.21
N HIS A 36 3.90 -3.63 -13.93
CA HIS A 36 2.83 -3.48 -14.91
C HIS A 36 2.97 -4.51 -16.05
N ARG A 37 4.18 -4.68 -16.60
CA ARG A 37 4.44 -5.69 -17.63
C ARG A 37 4.16 -7.10 -17.14
N TRP A 38 4.64 -7.45 -15.95
CA TRP A 38 4.36 -8.74 -15.34
C TRP A 38 2.85 -8.98 -15.18
N MET A 39 2.11 -7.94 -14.81
CA MET A 39 0.67 -8.01 -14.61
C MET A 39 -0.09 -8.26 -15.92
N LEU A 40 0.32 -7.62 -17.01
CA LEU A 40 -0.23 -7.89 -18.35
C LEU A 40 0.00 -9.34 -18.78
N GLU A 41 1.20 -9.88 -18.56
CA GLU A 41 1.49 -11.30 -18.79
C GLU A 41 0.65 -12.20 -17.89
N HIS A 42 0.42 -11.78 -16.65
CA HIS A 42 -0.40 -12.53 -15.70
C HIS A 42 -1.87 -12.59 -16.10
N PHE A 43 -2.45 -11.52 -16.65
CA PHE A 43 -3.82 -11.54 -17.17
C PHE A 43 -4.01 -12.61 -18.24
N ALA A 44 -3.03 -12.80 -19.14
CA ALA A 44 -3.09 -13.84 -20.16
C ALA A 44 -3.12 -15.25 -19.54
N ALA A 45 -2.36 -15.48 -18.46
CA ALA A 45 -2.37 -16.74 -17.74
C ALA A 45 -3.69 -16.99 -16.98
N VAL A 46 -4.31 -15.94 -16.44
CA VAL A 46 -5.56 -16.03 -15.67
C VAL A 46 -6.77 -16.30 -16.57
N ARG A 47 -6.81 -15.78 -17.80
CA ARG A 47 -7.88 -16.07 -18.78
C ARG A 47 -8.11 -17.57 -19.00
N GLY A 48 -7.05 -18.38 -18.92
CA GLY A 48 -7.10 -19.83 -19.11
C GLY A 48 -7.57 -20.62 -17.88
N ALA A 49 -7.68 -19.98 -16.71
CA ALA A 49 -8.01 -20.63 -15.45
C ALA A 49 -9.31 -20.04 -14.89
N ARG A 50 -10.41 -20.81 -14.91
CA ARG A 50 -11.65 -20.42 -14.21
C ARG A 50 -11.40 -20.41 -12.70
N ARG A 51 -11.16 -19.23 -12.14
CA ARG A 51 -11.03 -18.99 -10.71
C ARG A 51 -12.07 -17.98 -10.26
N ASP A 52 -12.56 -18.16 -9.06
CA ASP A 52 -13.47 -17.22 -8.40
C ASP A 52 -12.65 -16.22 -7.57
N ASP A 53 -11.87 -15.39 -8.26
CA ASP A 53 -11.06 -14.34 -7.65
C ASP A 53 -11.24 -13.00 -8.37
N VAL A 54 -10.93 -11.92 -7.64
CA VAL A 54 -11.13 -10.54 -8.10
C VAL A 54 -10.40 -10.28 -9.43
N LEU A 55 -9.23 -10.87 -9.64
CA LEU A 55 -8.46 -10.68 -10.86
C LEU A 55 -9.13 -11.33 -12.06
N SER A 56 -9.68 -12.53 -11.87
CA SER A 56 -10.45 -13.26 -12.88
C SER A 56 -11.74 -12.51 -13.24
N ALA A 57 -12.39 -11.88 -12.25
CA ALA A 57 -13.56 -11.05 -12.47
C ALA A 57 -13.22 -9.80 -13.31
N LEU A 58 -12.13 -9.09 -12.99
CA LEU A 58 -11.69 -7.93 -13.77
C LEU A 58 -11.31 -8.29 -15.21
N VAL A 59 -10.62 -9.41 -15.39
CA VAL A 59 -10.28 -9.94 -16.73
C VAL A 59 -11.55 -10.29 -17.51
N THR A 60 -12.54 -10.90 -16.86
CA THR A 60 -13.82 -11.24 -17.50
C THR A 60 -14.59 -9.99 -17.94
N ALA A 61 -14.64 -8.95 -17.09
CA ALA A 61 -15.28 -7.68 -17.42
C ALA A 61 -14.60 -6.99 -18.62
N HIS A 62 -13.27 -7.06 -18.72
CA HIS A 62 -12.53 -6.59 -19.89
C HIS A 62 -12.89 -7.40 -21.16
N ASP A 63 -12.99 -8.73 -21.05
CA ASP A 63 -13.35 -9.59 -22.18
C ASP A 63 -14.79 -9.38 -22.68
N GLN A 64 -15.66 -8.90 -21.80
CA GLN A 64 -17.03 -8.49 -22.11
C GLN A 64 -17.12 -7.06 -22.67
N GLY A 65 -16.00 -6.32 -22.72
CA GLY A 65 -15.94 -4.95 -23.20
C GLY A 65 -16.40 -3.89 -22.18
N GLU A 66 -16.59 -4.27 -20.92
CA GLU A 66 -16.97 -3.34 -19.85
C GLU A 66 -15.78 -2.53 -19.31
N LEU A 67 -14.56 -3.07 -19.46
CA LEU A 67 -13.31 -2.40 -19.10
C LEU A 67 -12.36 -2.35 -20.30
N THR A 68 -11.71 -1.22 -20.49
CA THR A 68 -10.51 -1.12 -21.33
C THR A 68 -9.33 -1.85 -20.67
N LEU A 69 -8.28 -2.14 -21.46
CA LEU A 69 -7.06 -2.75 -20.91
C LEU A 69 -6.38 -1.83 -19.88
N ASP A 70 -6.45 -0.52 -20.10
CA ASP A 70 -5.88 0.48 -19.19
C ASP A 70 -6.64 0.50 -17.87
N GLU A 71 -7.97 0.45 -17.87
CA GLU A 71 -8.79 0.37 -16.65
C GLU A 71 -8.55 -0.95 -15.90
N LEU A 72 -8.51 -2.09 -16.59
CA LEU A 72 -8.17 -3.38 -16.02
C LEU A 72 -6.81 -3.32 -15.31
N SER A 73 -5.77 -2.85 -16.02
CA SER A 73 -4.42 -2.80 -15.47
C SER A 73 -4.29 -1.80 -14.31
N SER A 74 -4.99 -0.66 -14.39
CA SER A 74 -5.00 0.36 -13.33
C SER A 74 -5.69 -0.14 -12.06
N LEU A 75 -6.84 -0.79 -12.19
CA LEU A 75 -7.57 -1.37 -11.04
C LEU A 75 -6.78 -2.50 -10.39
N ALA A 76 -6.16 -3.38 -11.19
CA ALA A 76 -5.35 -4.47 -10.66
C ALA A 76 -4.08 -3.95 -9.95
N MET A 77 -3.40 -2.95 -10.52
CA MET A 77 -2.28 -2.27 -9.88
C MET A 77 -2.70 -1.58 -8.58
N LEU A 78 -3.86 -0.91 -8.56
CA LEU A 78 -4.40 -0.27 -7.37
C LEU A 78 -4.67 -1.29 -6.24
N LEU A 79 -5.34 -2.40 -6.55
CA LEU A 79 -5.62 -3.46 -5.59
C LEU A 79 -4.33 -4.07 -5.04
N LEU A 80 -3.34 -4.27 -5.92
CA LEU A 80 -2.05 -4.78 -5.51
C LEU A 80 -1.34 -3.81 -4.57
N ALA A 81 -1.19 -2.55 -4.94
CA ALA A 81 -0.52 -1.55 -4.11
C ALA A 81 -1.23 -1.35 -2.77
N ALA A 82 -2.55 -1.14 -2.79
CA ALA A 82 -3.33 -0.86 -1.59
C ALA A 82 -3.38 -2.05 -0.62
N GLY A 83 -3.53 -3.28 -1.13
CA GLY A 83 -3.75 -4.45 -0.30
C GLY A 83 -2.49 -5.23 0.08
N PHE A 84 -1.52 -5.35 -0.84
CA PHE A 84 -0.36 -6.19 -0.62
C PHE A 84 0.72 -5.47 0.18
N GLU A 85 1.08 -4.25 -0.23
CA GLU A 85 2.22 -3.55 0.34
C GLU A 85 1.98 -3.17 1.81
N THR A 86 0.82 -2.57 2.10
CA THR A 86 0.43 -2.14 3.45
C THR A 86 0.34 -3.32 4.43
N THR A 87 -0.25 -4.43 4.01
CA THR A 87 -0.42 -5.64 4.83
C THR A 87 0.92 -6.34 5.08
N VAL A 88 1.77 -6.46 4.06
CA VAL A 88 3.10 -7.06 4.22
C VAL A 88 3.97 -6.22 5.16
N ASN A 89 3.93 -4.90 5.02
CA ASN A 89 4.64 -3.99 5.91
C ASN A 89 4.09 -4.08 7.34
N LEU A 90 2.77 -4.17 7.54
CA LEU A 90 2.17 -4.35 8.87
C LEU A 90 2.65 -5.64 9.56
N LEU A 91 2.68 -6.75 8.82
CA LEU A 91 3.15 -8.03 9.34
C LEU A 91 4.64 -7.96 9.70
N GLY A 92 5.45 -7.32 8.85
CA GLY A 92 6.87 -7.09 9.11
C GLY A 92 7.10 -6.25 10.37
N ASN A 93 6.44 -5.10 10.46
CA ASN A 93 6.50 -4.19 11.60
C ASN A 93 6.04 -4.88 12.89
N GLY A 94 4.92 -5.61 12.83
CA GLY A 94 4.39 -6.38 13.95
C GLY A 94 5.36 -7.45 14.45
N ALA A 95 6.00 -8.20 13.54
CA ALA A 95 7.00 -9.19 13.91
C ALA A 95 8.20 -8.54 14.61
N VAL A 96 8.72 -7.43 14.08
CA VAL A 96 9.83 -6.67 14.69
C VAL A 96 9.43 -6.12 16.06
N ALA A 97 8.25 -5.53 16.18
CA ALA A 97 7.74 -4.98 17.44
C ALA A 97 7.60 -6.04 18.53
N LEU A 98 7.09 -7.23 18.18
CA LEU A 98 6.94 -8.34 19.11
C LEU A 98 8.29 -9.00 19.48
N MET A 99 9.22 -9.11 18.54
CA MET A 99 10.58 -9.58 18.85
C MET A 99 11.34 -8.64 19.79
N ARG A 100 11.10 -7.32 19.68
CA ARG A 100 11.63 -6.32 20.60
C ARG A 100 10.93 -6.30 21.97
N ASN A 101 9.73 -6.88 22.07
CA ASN A 101 8.94 -6.94 23.30
C ASN A 101 8.51 -8.40 23.63
N PRO A 102 9.45 -9.30 24.00
CA PRO A 102 9.16 -10.73 24.16
C PRO A 102 8.06 -11.04 25.18
N SER A 103 7.96 -10.25 26.25
CA SER A 103 6.91 -10.40 27.27
C SER A 103 5.50 -10.17 26.71
N GLN A 104 5.33 -9.24 25.76
CA GLN A 104 4.06 -9.04 25.07
C GLN A 104 3.75 -10.23 24.16
N LEU A 105 4.74 -10.75 23.44
CA LEU A 105 4.59 -11.95 22.63
C LEU A 105 4.18 -13.18 23.47
N GLU A 106 4.79 -13.38 24.63
CA GLU A 106 4.40 -14.43 25.59
C GLU A 106 2.96 -14.27 26.05
N ARG A 107 2.54 -13.05 26.39
CA ARG A 107 1.15 -12.76 26.78
C ARG A 107 0.16 -13.06 25.66
N LEU A 108 0.49 -12.71 24.41
CA LEU A 108 -0.36 -13.01 23.25
C LEU A 108 -0.42 -14.51 22.93
N ARG A 109 0.67 -15.25 23.15
CA ARG A 109 0.68 -16.72 23.05
C ARG A 109 -0.20 -17.37 24.12
N ALA A 110 -0.15 -16.87 25.35
CA ALA A 110 -0.98 -17.37 26.45
C ALA A 110 -2.46 -16.96 26.33
N GLN A 111 -2.76 -15.86 25.62
CA GLN A 111 -4.11 -15.30 25.50
C GLN A 111 -4.43 -14.91 24.04
N PRO A 112 -4.73 -15.87 23.15
CA PRO A 112 -4.96 -15.63 21.72
C PRO A 112 -6.10 -14.64 21.42
N GLN A 113 -7.08 -14.52 22.31
CA GLN A 113 -8.18 -13.55 22.20
C GLN A 113 -7.71 -12.09 22.20
N ARG A 114 -6.45 -11.80 22.57
CA ARG A 114 -5.87 -10.45 22.56
C ARG A 114 -5.29 -10.01 21.22
N TRP A 115 -5.14 -10.93 20.26
CA TRP A 115 -4.58 -10.60 18.93
C TRP A 115 -5.28 -9.43 18.23
N PRO A 116 -6.61 -9.28 18.24
CA PRO A 116 -7.25 -8.11 17.65
C PRO A 116 -6.73 -6.78 18.21
N GLY A 117 -6.63 -6.65 19.53
CA GLY A 117 -6.08 -5.45 20.17
C GLY A 117 -4.59 -5.26 19.93
N ALA A 118 -3.83 -6.35 19.76
CA ALA A 118 -2.42 -6.28 19.40
C ALA A 118 -2.21 -5.73 17.98
N VAL A 119 -3.08 -6.10 17.03
CA VAL A 119 -3.04 -5.57 15.66
C VAL A 119 -3.31 -4.06 15.66
N GLU A 120 -4.33 -3.61 16.40
CA GLU A 120 -4.60 -2.17 16.58
C GLU A 120 -3.40 -1.43 17.20
N GLU A 121 -2.74 -2.04 18.18
CA GLU A 121 -1.56 -1.45 18.80
C GLU A 121 -0.35 -1.41 17.86
N ILE A 122 -0.17 -2.42 17.00
CA ILE A 122 0.88 -2.42 15.97
C ILE A 122 0.58 -1.31 14.94
N LEU A 123 -0.68 -1.17 14.50
CA LEU A 123 -1.11 -0.10 13.60
C LEU A 123 -0.85 1.29 14.21
N ARG A 124 -1.10 1.46 15.51
CA ARG A 124 -0.83 2.71 16.23
C ARG A 124 0.67 2.97 16.42
N TYR A 125 1.43 1.92 16.75
CA TYR A 125 2.85 2.03 17.10
C TYR A 125 3.75 2.23 15.88
N ASP A 126 3.47 1.51 14.78
CA ASP A 126 4.28 1.54 13.56
C ASP A 126 3.41 1.31 12.33
N SER A 127 2.57 2.31 12.01
CA SER A 127 1.65 2.29 10.88
C SER A 127 2.40 2.09 9.55
N PRO A 128 1.96 1.17 8.68
CA PRO A 128 2.51 1.01 7.32
C PRO A 128 2.39 2.28 6.49
N VAL A 129 1.30 3.04 6.68
CA VAL A 129 1.07 4.30 5.98
C VAL A 129 1.37 5.45 6.94
N GLN A 130 2.51 6.09 6.71
CA GLN A 130 3.00 7.14 7.59
C GLN A 130 2.36 8.50 7.28
N ARG A 131 2.03 8.76 6.01
CA ARG A 131 1.62 10.08 5.52
C ARG A 131 0.61 9.99 4.38
N THR A 132 -0.17 11.04 4.16
CA THR A 132 -1.01 11.21 2.96
C THR A 132 -1.07 12.67 2.54
N GLY A 133 -1.26 12.95 1.24
CA GLY A 133 -1.29 14.30 0.68
C GLY A 133 -2.71 14.77 0.34
N ARG A 134 -2.98 16.06 0.51
CA ARG A 134 -4.19 16.75 0.01
C ARG A 134 -3.80 18.05 -0.66
N VAL A 135 -4.49 18.43 -1.74
CA VAL A 135 -4.30 19.74 -2.37
C VAL A 135 -5.48 20.63 -2.01
N ALA A 136 -5.22 21.84 -1.51
CA ALA A 136 -6.25 22.81 -1.22
C ALA A 136 -6.92 23.29 -2.52
N LEU A 137 -8.21 23.02 -2.71
CA LEU A 137 -8.94 23.43 -3.91
C LEU A 137 -9.33 24.92 -3.92
N ARG A 138 -9.33 25.53 -2.74
CA ARG A 138 -9.61 26.95 -2.51
C ARG A 138 -8.81 27.43 -1.30
N ASP A 139 -8.69 28.74 -1.17
CA ASP A 139 -8.16 29.36 0.05
C ASP A 139 -9.00 28.90 1.25
N THR A 140 -8.33 28.38 2.28
CA THR A 140 -8.94 27.79 3.47
C THR A 140 -8.03 27.98 4.68
N GLU A 141 -8.48 27.53 5.84
CA GLU A 141 -7.68 27.45 7.06
C GLU A 141 -7.61 26.00 7.55
N VAL A 142 -6.47 25.60 8.10
CA VAL A 142 -6.27 24.31 8.78
C VAL A 142 -5.63 24.58 10.14
N ALA A 143 -6.34 24.25 11.23
CA ALA A 143 -5.88 24.44 12.60
C ALA A 143 -5.34 25.87 12.90
N GLY A 144 -6.04 26.91 12.45
CA GLY A 144 -5.60 28.30 12.63
C GLY A 144 -4.63 28.82 11.56
N VAL A 145 -4.15 27.96 10.66
CA VAL A 145 -3.13 28.33 9.65
C VAL A 145 -3.78 28.54 8.28
N PRO A 146 -3.64 29.73 7.65
CA PRO A 146 -4.16 29.97 6.32
C PRO A 146 -3.41 29.15 5.27
N VAL A 147 -4.15 28.50 4.39
CA VAL A 147 -3.65 27.67 3.28
C VAL A 147 -4.25 28.18 1.98
N ARG A 148 -3.38 28.51 1.01
CA ARG A 148 -3.82 29.00 -0.30
C ARG A 148 -4.24 27.85 -1.22
N ALA A 149 -5.16 28.14 -2.14
CA ALA A 149 -5.51 27.24 -3.23
C ALA A 149 -4.25 26.76 -3.98
N GLY A 150 -4.22 25.49 -4.35
CA GLY A 150 -3.09 24.81 -4.99
C GLY A 150 -1.98 24.33 -4.03
N SER A 151 -2.04 24.67 -2.74
CA SER A 151 -1.03 24.22 -1.77
C SER A 151 -1.19 22.73 -1.47
N LEU A 152 -0.06 22.00 -1.45
CA LEU A 152 0.02 20.63 -0.97
C LEU A 152 0.12 20.60 0.55
N ILE A 153 -0.81 19.89 1.19
CA ILE A 153 -0.86 19.63 2.62
C ILE A 153 -0.47 18.16 2.85
N ILE A 154 0.54 17.92 3.67
CA ILE A 154 0.94 16.56 4.07
C ILE A 154 0.41 16.27 5.47
N LEU A 155 -0.44 15.25 5.57
CA LEU A 155 -0.98 14.73 6.82
C LEU A 155 -0.06 13.63 7.34
N LEU A 156 0.36 13.72 8.60
CA LEU A 156 1.17 12.70 9.27
C LEU A 156 0.22 11.76 10.03
N LEU A 157 -0.02 10.57 9.48
CA LEU A 157 -0.96 9.58 10.05
C LEU A 157 -0.35 8.85 11.25
N ALA A 158 0.95 8.58 11.18
CA ALA A 158 1.69 7.80 12.19
C ALA A 158 2.38 8.67 13.25
N SER A 159 1.93 9.92 13.43
CA SER A 159 2.53 10.79 14.43
C SER A 159 2.27 10.22 15.82
N PRO A 160 3.29 10.03 16.68
CA PRO A 160 3.05 9.63 18.06
C PRO A 160 2.21 10.72 18.73
N ILE A 161 0.95 10.40 19.02
CA ILE A 161 0.12 11.20 19.91
C ILE A 161 0.76 11.05 21.29
N HIS A 162 1.61 12.01 21.67
CA HIS A 162 2.07 12.13 23.04
C HIS A 162 0.88 12.65 23.84
N GLY A 163 0.19 11.73 24.53
CA GLY A 163 -0.80 12.03 25.57
C GLY A 163 -0.15 11.96 26.94
#